data_AF-A0A7T7R8Z3-F1
#
_entry.id   AF-A0A7T7R8Z3-F1
#
_cell.length_a   1.000
_cell.length_b   1.000
_cell.length_c   1.000
_cell.angle_alpha   90.00
_cell.angle_beta   90.00
_cell.angle_gamma   90.00
#
_symmetry.space_group_name_H-M   'P 1'
#
loop_
_entity.id
_entity.type
_entity.pdbx_description
1 polymer ?
#
loop_
_entity_poly.entity_id
_entity_poly.type
_entity_poly.pdbx_seq_one_letter_code
_entity_poly.pdbx_strand_id
1 'polypeptide(L)' 'MQNHDLKILRDKINGSIPHDEDEMELQEQWNQVHAELEALKAEDERNYVECGR' A
#
# COMPACT_ATOMS: atom_id res chain seq x y z
N MET A 1 -1.41 4.28 -8.77
CA MET A 1 -2.13 4.77 -7.59
C MET A 1 -1.44 6.03 -7.09
N GLN A 2 -2.16 7.13 -6.89
CA GLN A 2 -1.52 8.36 -6.39
C GLN A 2 -1.27 8.20 -4.89
N ASN A 3 -0.21 8.80 -4.35
CA ASN A 3 0.14 8.73 -2.92
C ASN A 3 -1.01 9.19 -1.99
N HIS A 4 -1.91 10.00 -2.53
CA HIS A 4 -3.14 10.48 -1.89
C HIS A 4 -4.17 9.35 -1.67
N ASP A 5 -4.30 8.42 -2.62
CA ASP A 5 -5.26 7.32 -2.57
C ASP A 5 -4.90 6.31 -1.47
N LEU A 6 -3.60 6.10 -1.25
CA LEU A 6 -3.08 5.24 -0.17
C LEU A 6 -3.40 5.78 1.22
N LYS A 7 -3.28 7.10 1.40
CA LYS A 7 -3.61 7.75 2.67
C LYS A 7 -5.09 7.65 2.95
N ILE A 8 -5.95 7.89 1.95
CA ILE A 8 -7.39 7.74 2.08
C ILE A 8 -7.76 6.31 2.46
N LEU A 9 -7.20 5.30 1.77
CA LEU A 9 -7.44 3.90 2.09
C LEU A 9 -7.06 3.56 3.54
N ARG A 10 -5.87 4.01 3.98
CA ARG A 10 -5.39 3.83 5.35
C ARG A 10 -6.26 4.54 6.37
N ASP A 11 -6.74 5.73 6.07
CA ASP A 11 -7.58 6.52 6.98
C ASP A 11 -9.00 5.94 7.06
N LYS A 12 -9.54 5.35 5.98
CA LYS A 12 -10.78 4.56 6.01
C LYS A 12 -10.63 3.33 6.91
N ILE A 13 -9.58 2.53 6.71
CA ILE A 13 -9.32 1.31 7.53
C ILE A 13 -9.13 1.63 9.01
N ASN A 14 -8.47 2.75 9.34
CA ASN A 14 -8.30 3.18 10.73
C ASN A 14 -9.56 3.79 11.35
N GLY A 15 -10.66 3.92 10.59
CA GLY A 15 -11.88 4.60 11.02
C GLY A 15 -11.74 6.11 11.18
N SER A 16 -10.65 6.70 10.67
CA SER A 16 -10.43 8.15 10.67
C SER A 16 -11.34 8.88 9.67
N ILE A 17 -11.81 8.17 8.63
CA ILE A 17 -12.75 8.69 7.63
C ILE A 17 -13.98 7.78 7.58
N PRO A 18 -15.21 8.33 7.71
CA PRO A 18 -16.42 7.57 7.51
C PRO A 18 -16.52 7.11 6.05
N HIS A 19 -16.87 5.85 5.86
CA HIS A 19 -16.99 5.21 4.57
C HIS A 19 -18.14 4.20 4.62
N ASP A 20 -18.79 3.99 3.49
CA ASP A 20 -19.89 3.03 3.33
C ASP A 20 -19.42 1.73 2.64
N GLU A 21 -18.12 1.60 2.39
CA GLU A 21 -17.50 0.42 1.79
C GLU A 21 -17.41 -0.74 2.79
N ASP A 22 -17.42 -1.98 2.29
CA ASP A 22 -17.26 -3.16 3.13
C ASP A 22 -15.83 -3.22 3.70
N GLU A 23 -15.70 -3.43 5.01
CA GLU A 23 -14.41 -3.56 5.68
C GLU A 23 -13.54 -4.66 5.07
N MET A 24 -14.16 -5.74 4.59
CA MET A 24 -13.46 -6.85 3.92
C MET A 24 -12.85 -6.42 2.59
N GLU A 25 -13.59 -5.66 1.78
CA GLU A 25 -13.11 -5.15 0.49
C GLU A 25 -11.98 -4.13 0.68
N LEU A 26 -12.08 -3.28 1.71
CA LEU A 26 -11.03 -2.34 2.08
C LEU A 26 -9.75 -3.04 2.56
N GLN A 27 -9.90 -4.11 3.34
CA GLN A 27 -8.77 -4.90 3.80
C GLN A 27 -8.07 -5.63 2.64
N GLU A 28 -8.81 -6.15 1.68
CA GLU A 28 -8.25 -6.76 0.46
C GLU A 28 -7.48 -5.75 -0.38
N GLN A 29 -8.05 -4.57 -0.60
CA GLN A 29 -7.36 -3.46 -1.31
C GLN A 29 -6.06 -3.08 -0.61
N TRP A 30 -6.06 -3.02 0.73
CA TRP A 30 -4.84 -2.73 1.50
C TRP A 30 -3.81 -3.84 1.38
N ASN A 31 -4.22 -5.11 1.46
CA ASN A 31 -3.31 -6.24 1.32
C ASN A 31 -2.65 -6.27 -0.06
N GLN A 32 -3.40 -5.98 -1.12
CA GLN A 32 -2.87 -5.93 -2.48
C GLN A 32 -1.84 -4.81 -2.62
N VAL A 33 -2.20 -3.60 -2.19
CA VAL A 33 -1.31 -2.44 -2.18
C VAL A 33 -0.04 -2.68 -1.36
N HIS A 34 -0.18 -3.28 -0.18
CA HIS A 34 0.94 -3.58 0.70
C HIS A 34 1.88 -4.61 0.06
N ALA A 35 1.33 -5.62 -0.60
CA ALA A 35 2.12 -6.60 -1.34
C ALA A 35 2.88 -5.97 -2.52
N GLU A 36 2.24 -5.07 -3.27
CA GLU A 36 2.89 -4.34 -4.37
C GLU A 36 4.03 -3.43 -3.86
N LEU A 37 3.82 -2.73 -2.73
CA LEU A 37 4.84 -1.87 -2.12
C LEU A 37 6.02 -2.68 -1.57
N GLU A 38 5.77 -3.81 -0.91
CA GLU A 38 6.83 -4.70 -0.43
C GLU A 38 7.60 -5.34 -1.59
N ALA A 39 6.93 -5.68 -2.70
CA ALA A 39 7.59 -6.19 -3.90
C ALA A 39 8.50 -5.13 -4.55
N LEU A 40 8.01 -3.89 -4.67
CA LEU A 40 8.81 -2.75 -5.15
C LEU A 40 10.01 -2.47 -4.25
N LYS A 41 9.81 -2.49 -2.93
CA LYS A 41 10.89 -2.31 -1.96
C LYS A 41 11.94 -3.42 -2.06
N ALA A 42 11.50 -4.68 -2.19
CA ALA A 42 12.40 -5.81 -2.37
C ALA A 42 13.17 -5.75 -3.70
N GLU A 43 12.59 -5.16 -4.74
CA GLU A 43 13.27 -4.92 -6.02
C GLU A 43 14.26 -3.77 -5.93
N ASP A 44 13.90 -2.68 -5.27
CA ASP A 44 14.79 -1.53 -5.03
C ASP A 44 15.98 -1.90 -4.14
N GLU A 45 15.78 -2.71 -3.10
CA GLU A 45 16.87 -3.25 -2.27
C GLU A 45 17.83 -4.15 -3.07
N ARG A 46 17.30 -4.99 -3.98
CA ARG A 46 18.14 -5.78 -4.91
C ARG A 46 18.91 -4.88 -5.87
N ASN A 47 18.26 -3.85 -6.43
CA ASN A 47 18.87 -2.93 -7.37
C ASN A 47 19.97 -2.08 -6.70
N TYR A 48 19.78 -1.63 -5.46
CA TYR A 48 20.81 -0.95 -4.68
C TYR A 48 22.04 -1.85 -4.43
N VAL A 49 21.83 -3.14 -4.16
CA VAL A 49 22.93 -4.12 -4.00
C VAL A 49 23.64 -4.40 -5.33
N GLU A 50 22.93 -4.47 -6.45
CA GLU A 50 23.52 -4.76 -7.77
C GLU A 50 24.16 -3.54 -8.47
N CYS A 51 23.65 -2.32 -8.25
CA CYS A 51 24.17 -1.08 -8.86
C CYS A 51 25.11 -0.28 -7.95
N GLY A 52 25.37 -0.72 -6.71
CA GLY A 52 26.20 -0.03 -5.72
C GLY A 52 27.71 -0.25 -5.84
N ARG A 53 28.30 -0.21 -7.05
CA ARG A 53 29.76 -0.30 -7.26
C ARG A 53 30.33 0.80 -8.15
#